data_AF-A0A7S4FPG5-F1
#
_entry.id   AF-A0A7S4FPG5-F1
#
_cell.length_a   1.000
_cell.length_b   1.000
_cell.length_c   1.000
_cell.angle_alpha   90.00
_cell.angle_beta   90.00
_cell.angle_gamma   90.00
#
_symmetry.space_group_name_H-M   'P 1'
#
loop_
_entity.id
_entity.type
_entity.pdbx_description
1 polymer ?
#
loop_
_entity_poly.entity_id
_entity_poly.type
_entity_poly.pdbx_seq_one_letter_code
_entity_poly.pdbx_strand_id
1 'polypeptide(L)'
;MVSPHPSLPPLDLVAAGLVTVTNSFGTKTAPLLEAVSKNFVVVEPYLMGVVQGLVTAARRSQDVPQRLQNSANMNWESSWLGDRCYGPPLMNMVKHWFSVHEPLWPYEEVEED
;
A
#
# COMPACT_ATOMS: atom_id res chain seq x y z
N MET A 1 6.59 1.61 13.39
CA MET A 1 6.57 0.42 12.49
C MET A 1 8.01 -0.01 12.27
N VAL A 2 8.40 -1.18 12.78
CA VAL A 2 9.78 -1.72 12.65
C VAL A 2 9.71 -3.16 12.13
N SER A 3 9.05 -3.35 10.99
CA SER A 3 9.14 -4.61 10.23
C SER A 3 9.51 -4.28 8.78
N PRO A 4 10.48 -4.98 8.17
CA PRO A 4 10.87 -4.79 6.77
C PRO A 4 9.80 -5.32 5.80
N HIS A 5 8.80 -6.03 6.31
CA HIS A 5 7.61 -6.36 5.54
C HIS A 5 6.81 -5.08 5.28
N PRO A 6 6.42 -4.77 4.03
CA PRO A 6 5.53 -3.66 3.75
C PRO A 6 4.25 -3.92 4.53
N SER A 7 4.03 -3.19 5.62
CA SER A 7 2.80 -3.28 6.39
C SER A 7 1.67 -2.77 5.51
N LEU A 8 1.08 -3.67 4.74
CA LEU A 8 -0.16 -3.50 3.99
C LEU A 8 -1.42 -3.42 4.86
N PRO A 9 -1.49 -3.84 6.14
CA PRO A 9 -2.77 -3.83 6.85
C PRO A 9 -3.50 -2.49 6.82
N PRO A 10 -2.84 -1.32 7.00
CA PRO A 10 -3.55 -0.05 6.88
C PRO A 10 -4.09 0.22 5.47
N LEU A 11 -3.39 -0.23 4.42
CA LEU A 11 -3.84 -0.12 3.02
C LEU A 11 -5.02 -1.06 2.75
N ASP A 12 -4.96 -2.31 3.21
CA ASP A 12 -6.05 -3.28 3.07
C ASP A 12 -7.33 -2.80 3.76
N LEU A 13 -7.20 -2.23 4.96
CA LEU A 13 -8.32 -1.70 5.71
C LEU A 13 -8.99 -0.52 4.99
N VAL A 14 -8.23 0.45 4.48
CA VAL A 14 -8.82 1.57 3.73
C VAL A 14 -9.40 1.14 2.38
N ALA A 15 -8.80 0.13 1.73
CA ALA A 15 -9.31 -0.49 0.50
C ALA A 15 -10.62 -1.27 0.72
N ALA A 16 -10.86 -1.73 1.96
CA ALA A 16 -12.13 -2.33 2.39
C ALA A 16 -13.16 -1.28 2.90
N GLY A 17 -12.85 0.02 2.81
CA GLY A 17 -13.75 1.09 3.24
C GLY A 17 -13.74 1.33 4.75
N LEU A 18 -12.70 0.92 5.47
CA LEU A 18 -12.54 1.21 6.90
C LEU A 18 -11.80 2.53 7.10
N VAL A 19 -12.27 3.34 8.04
CA VAL A 19 -11.51 4.51 8.49
C VAL A 19 -10.37 4.04 9.36
N THR A 20 -9.14 4.30 8.93
CA THR A 20 -7.95 3.67 9.49
C THR A 20 -7.02 4.72 10.09
N VAL A 21 -6.79 4.63 11.41
CA VAL A 21 -5.80 5.45 12.10
C VAL A 21 -4.41 4.84 11.86
N THR A 22 -3.48 5.67 11.39
CA THR A 22 -2.06 5.32 11.26
C THR A 22 -1.22 6.55 11.60
N ASN A 23 0.11 6.43 11.63
CA ASN A 23 0.99 7.54 11.94
C ASN A 23 1.89 7.98 10.80
N SER A 24 2.32 9.24 10.88
CA SER A 24 3.41 9.78 10.08
C SER A 24 4.75 9.31 10.66
N PHE A 25 5.52 8.54 9.89
CA PHE A 25 6.89 8.15 10.27
C PHE A 25 7.75 7.81 9.06
N GLY A 26 8.92 8.43 8.97
CA GLY A 26 9.83 8.26 7.84
C GLY A 26 9.17 8.66 6.52
N THR A 27 9.08 7.73 5.58
CA THR A 27 8.50 7.96 4.25
C THR A 27 6.96 7.99 4.23
N LYS A 28 6.30 7.62 5.34
CA LYS A 28 4.84 7.66 5.45
C LYS A 28 4.44 9.03 5.98
N THR A 29 4.16 9.97 5.09
CA THR A 29 3.69 11.31 5.48
C THR A 29 2.18 11.40 5.33
N ALA A 30 1.54 12.33 6.06
CA ALA A 30 0.10 12.56 5.92
C ALA A 30 -0.31 12.90 4.47
N PRO A 31 0.37 13.82 3.75
CA PRO A 31 0.03 14.10 2.35
C PRO A 31 0.12 12.87 1.44
N LEU A 32 1.14 12.01 1.62
CA LEU A 32 1.31 10.82 0.80
C LEU A 32 0.20 9.80 1.05
N LEU A 33 -0.11 9.51 2.32
CA LEU A 33 -1.14 8.53 2.67
C LEU A 33 -2.55 9.02 2.32
N GLU A 34 -2.85 10.30 2.55
CA GLU A 34 -4.15 10.89 2.19
C GLU A 34 -4.35 11.07 0.68
N ALA A 35 -3.27 11.07 -0.11
CA ALA A 35 -3.33 11.00 -1.56
C ALA A 35 -3.66 9.59 -2.06
N VAL A 36 -3.37 8.54 -1.26
CA VAL A 36 -3.77 7.15 -1.55
C VAL A 36 -5.25 6.95 -1.23
N SER A 37 -5.69 7.30 -0.02
CA SER A 37 -7.10 7.24 0.32
C SER A 37 -7.45 8.27 1.39
N LYS A 38 -8.61 8.92 1.21
CA LYS A 38 -9.16 9.79 2.23
C LYS A 38 -9.63 9.02 3.46
N ASN A 39 -9.77 7.69 3.43
CA ASN A 39 -10.11 6.89 4.61
C ASN A 39 -9.00 6.82 5.67
N PHE A 40 -7.78 7.27 5.37
CA PHE A 40 -6.77 7.42 6.41
C PHE A 40 -7.11 8.54 7.39
N VAL A 41 -6.70 8.32 8.64
CA VAL A 41 -6.52 9.34 9.68
C VAL A 41 -5.06 9.26 10.08
N VAL A 42 -4.23 10.11 9.48
CA VAL A 42 -2.80 10.12 9.74
C VAL A 42 -2.52 11.06 10.90
N VAL A 43 -1.83 10.55 11.92
CA VAL A 43 -1.49 11.31 13.12
C VAL A 43 0.00 11.31 13.37
N GLU A 44 0.50 12.29 14.12
CA GLU A 44 1.88 12.22 14.61
C GLU A 44 2.06 11.03 15.58
N PRO A 45 3.25 10.41 15.64
CA PRO A 45 3.49 9.15 16.35
C PRO A 45 3.66 9.36 17.87
N TYR A 46 2.68 10.00 18.50
CA TYR A 46 2.63 10.22 19.96
C TYR A 46 1.23 9.89 20.51
N LEU A 47 1.17 9.58 21.81
CA LEU A 47 -0.03 9.05 22.47
C LEU A 47 -1.29 9.90 22.19
N MET A 48 -1.21 11.20 22.46
CA MET A 48 -2.38 12.09 22.31
C MET A 48 -2.76 12.27 20.83
N GLY A 49 -1.81 12.20 19.91
CA GLY A 49 -2.08 12.16 18.48
C GLY A 49 -2.95 10.95 18.10
N VAL A 50 -2.58 9.76 18.60
CA VAL A 50 -3.37 8.53 18.37
C VAL A 50 -4.76 8.61 18.99
N VAL A 51 -4.88 9.10 20.23
CA VAL A 51 -6.18 9.28 20.89
C VAL A 51 -7.10 10.19 20.07
N GLN A 52 -6.60 11.34 19.62
CA GLN A 52 -7.37 12.28 18.80
C GLN A 52 -7.74 11.66 17.44
N GLY A 53 -6.82 10.89 16.85
CA GLY A 53 -7.07 10.13 15.63
C GLY A 53 -8.21 9.13 15.79
N LEU A 54 -8.23 8.37 16.88
CA LEU A 54 -9.28 7.38 17.16
C LEU A 54 -10.65 8.03 17.35
N VAL A 55 -10.75 9.17 18.05
CA VAL A 55 -12.00 9.94 18.17
C VAL A 55 -12.50 10.36 16.79
N THR A 56 -11.60 10.84 15.94
CA THR A 56 -11.93 11.26 14.57
C THR A 56 -12.40 10.07 13.73
N ALA A 57 -11.69 8.95 13.82
CA ALA A 57 -12.04 7.72 13.10
C ALA A 57 -13.39 7.15 13.52
N ALA A 58 -13.71 7.13 14.82
CA ALA A 58 -14.99 6.66 15.33
C ALA A 58 -16.18 7.50 14.85
N ARG A 59 -15.99 8.82 14.68
CA ARG A 59 -17.02 9.69 14.07
C ARG A 59 -17.18 9.39 12.59
N ARG A 60 -16.07 9.36 11.86
CA ARG A 60 -16.05 9.15 10.40
C ARG A 60 -16.50 7.73 10.02
N SER A 61 -16.34 6.75 10.91
CA SER A 61 -16.77 5.37 10.65
C SER A 61 -18.28 5.25 10.48
N GLN A 62 -19.05 6.21 10.99
CA GLN A 62 -20.52 6.22 10.84
C GLN A 62 -20.97 6.67 9.45
N ASP A 63 -20.12 7.33 8.67
CA ASP A 63 -20.43 7.79 7.32
C ASP A 63 -20.13 6.70 6.29
N VAL A 64 -21.03 5.72 6.18
CA VAL A 64 -20.88 4.58 5.26
C VAL A 64 -20.78 5.02 3.80
N PRO A 65 -21.60 5.95 3.28
CA PRO A 65 -21.46 6.42 1.90
C PRO A 65 -20.08 7.02 1.61
N GLN A 66 -19.57 7.91 2.46
CA GLN A 66 -18.27 8.53 2.24
C GLN A 66 -17.13 7.50 2.31
N ARG A 67 -17.22 6.54 3.23
CA ARG A 67 -16.24 5.45 3.38
C ARG A 67 -16.12 4.61 2.12
N LEU A 68 -17.26 4.19 1.56
CA LEU A 68 -17.29 3.38 0.33
C LEU A 68 -16.82 4.19 -0.87
N GLN A 69 -17.20 5.47 -0.96
CA GLN A 69 -16.70 6.35 -2.02
C GLN A 69 -15.17 6.50 -1.97
N ASN A 70 -14.59 6.71 -0.78
CA ASN A 70 -13.14 6.80 -0.60
C ASN A 70 -12.41 5.48 -0.91
N SER A 71 -13.09 4.35 -0.70
CA SER A 71 -12.60 3.01 -1.03
C SER A 71 -12.53 2.81 -2.53
N ALA A 72 -13.61 3.15 -3.24
CA ALA A 72 -13.71 3.03 -4.69
C ALA A 72 -12.73 3.97 -5.41
N ASN A 73 -12.44 5.13 -4.81
CA ASN A 73 -11.51 6.13 -5.35
C ASN A 73 -10.08 6.00 -4.80
N MET A 74 -9.73 4.85 -4.20
CA MET A 74 -8.38 4.64 -3.69
C MET A 74 -7.37 4.71 -4.84
N ASN A 75 -6.40 5.60 -4.70
CA ASN A 75 -5.33 5.82 -5.66
C ASN A 75 -4.15 4.88 -5.32
N TRP A 76 -4.34 3.61 -5.63
CA TRP A 76 -3.34 2.57 -5.46
C TRP A 76 -3.45 1.57 -6.60
N GLU A 77 -2.34 0.94 -6.96
CA GLU A 77 -2.37 -0.07 -8.02
C GLU A 77 -3.04 -1.35 -7.50
N SER A 78 -4.10 -1.78 -8.18
CA SER A 78 -4.87 -2.98 -7.83
C SER A 78 -4.70 -4.09 -8.85
N SER A 79 -3.86 -3.88 -9.87
CA SER A 79 -3.58 -4.84 -10.93
C SER A 79 -2.10 -5.18 -10.98
N TRP A 80 -1.81 -6.48 -11.09
CA TRP A 80 -0.47 -6.97 -11.43
C TRP A 80 -0.10 -6.67 -12.89
N LEU A 81 -1.08 -6.34 -13.71
CA LEU A 81 -0.93 -6.00 -15.12
C LEU A 81 -0.86 -4.47 -15.27
N GLY A 82 0.24 -3.98 -15.82
CA GLY A 82 0.38 -2.59 -16.27
C GLY A 82 1.68 -1.91 -15.81
N ASP A 83 1.99 -0.80 -16.49
CA ASP A 83 3.24 -0.04 -16.33
C ASP A 83 3.36 0.69 -14.98
N ARG A 84 2.31 0.69 -14.15
CA ARG A 84 2.32 1.33 -12.83
C ARG A 84 2.86 0.43 -11.71
N CYS A 85 2.74 -0.89 -11.85
CA CYS A 85 3.33 -1.86 -10.91
C CYS A 85 4.81 -2.06 -11.20
N TYR A 86 5.14 -2.37 -12.46
CA TYR A 86 6.52 -2.52 -12.92
C TYR A 86 6.73 -1.70 -14.19
N GLY A 87 7.12 -0.43 -14.02
CA GLY A 87 7.35 0.46 -15.16
C GLY A 87 8.48 -0.01 -16.07
N PRO A 88 8.52 0.48 -17.34
CA PRO A 88 9.56 0.11 -18.30
C PRO A 88 10.99 0.23 -17.77
N PRO A 89 11.37 1.25 -16.96
CA PRO A 89 12.74 1.34 -16.42
C PRO A 89 13.12 0.13 -15.55
N LEU A 90 12.24 -0.27 -14.62
CA LEU A 90 12.50 -1.41 -13.75
C LEU A 90 12.51 -2.71 -14.55
N MET A 91 11.56 -2.90 -15.46
CA MET A 91 11.53 -4.09 -16.31
C MET A 91 12.74 -4.19 -17.23
N ASN A 92 13.26 -3.05 -17.72
CA ASN A 92 14.50 -3.02 -18.50
C ASN A 92 15.71 -3.38 -17.66
N MET A 93 15.78 -2.93 -16.39
CA MET A 93 16.84 -3.36 -15.47
C MET A 93 16.78 -4.86 -15.21
N VAL A 94 15.59 -5.42 -14.95
CA VAL A 94 15.40 -6.86 -14.74
C VAL A 94 15.83 -7.65 -15.97
N LYS A 95 15.39 -7.25 -17.17
CA LYS A 95 15.78 -7.89 -18.43
C LYS A 95 17.28 -7.80 -18.68
N HIS A 96 17.88 -6.64 -18.43
CA HIS A 96 19.32 -6.45 -18.57
C HIS A 96 20.10 -7.37 -17.62
N TRP A 97 19.64 -7.50 -16.37
CA TRP A 97 20.26 -8.38 -15.39
C TRP A 97 20.31 -9.84 -15.90
N PHE A 98 19.18 -10.36 -16.41
CA PHE A 98 19.13 -11.69 -17.01
C PHE A 98 19.98 -11.84 -18.28
N SER A 99 20.20 -10.76 -19.04
CA SER A 99 21.05 -10.83 -20.24
C SER A 99 22.55 -10.95 -19.94
N VAL A 100 22.98 -10.63 -18.72
CA VAL A 100 24.40 -10.60 -18.34
C VAL A 100 24.76 -11.54 -17.19
N HIS A 101 23.78 -12.26 -16.63
CA HIS A 101 24.00 -13.28 -15.61
C HIS A 101 23.38 -14.60 -16.06
N GLU A 102 24.15 -15.68 -16.04
CA GLU A 102 23.59 -17.02 -16.19
C GLU A 102 22.66 -17.34 -15.01
N PRO A 103 21.50 -18.00 -15.24
CA PRO A 103 20.64 -18.44 -14.16
C PRO A 103 21.42 -19.36 -13.21
N LEU A 104 21.46 -19.01 -11.91
CA LEU A 104 22.13 -19.82 -10.88
C LEU A 104 21.38 -21.12 -10.53
N TRP A 105 20.27 -21.42 -11.22
CA TRP A 105 19.40 -22.56 -10.94
C TRP A 105 19.30 -23.46 -12.17
N PRO A 106 19.54 -24.79 -12.05
CA PRO A 106 19.29 -25.69 -13.17
C PRO A 106 17.78 -25.74 -13.42
N TYR A 107 17.35 -25.16 -14.54
CA TYR A 107 16.01 -25.37 -15.06
C TYR A 107 16.03 -26.72 -15.77
N GLU A 108 15.74 -27.80 -15.06
CA GLU A 108 15.37 -29.06 -15.70
C GLU A 108 13.94 -28.89 -16.23
N GLU A 109 13.76 -28.97 -17.54
CA GLU A 109 12.42 -29.08 -18.13
C GLU A 109 11.77 -30.34 -17.55
N VAL A 110 10.77 -30.16 -16.70
CA VAL A 110 9.90 -31.28 -16.32
C VAL A 110 9.04 -31.56 -17.54
N GLU A 111 9.35 -32.62 -18.28
CA GLU A 111 8.41 -33.17 -19.25
C GLU A 111 7.17 -33.61 -18.48
N GLU A 112 6.03 -32.95 -18.74
CA GLU A 112 4.73 -33.38 -18.23
C GLU A 112 4.25 -34.58 -19.07
N ASP A 113 4.20 -35.77 -18.45
CA ASP A 113 3.55 -36.99 -18.97
C ASP A 113 2.01 -36.89 -18.98
#